data_AF-A0A4Y8IDH9-F1
#
_entry.id   AF-A0A4Y8IDH9-F1
#
_cell.length_a   1.000
_cell.length_b   1.000
_cell.length_c   1.000
_cell.angle_alpha   90.00
_cell.angle_beta   90.00
_cell.angle_gamma   90.00
#
_symmetry.space_group_name_H-M   'P 1'
#
loop_
_entity.id
_entity.type
_entity.pdbx_description
1 polymer ?
#
loop_
_entity_poly.entity_id
_entity_poly.type
_entity_poly.pdbx_seq_one_letter_code
_entity_poly.pdbx_strand_id
1 'polypeptide(L)'
;MVINNESRSLYLNMIFGTIGMILVGLGMIRYFTLIYDIQGYGLSIIGYSLTNGYIFYLEKKAGISNKIIWVQSAVGITALAVTTYIFYM
;
A
#
# COMPACT_ATOMS: atom_id res chain seq x y z
N MET A 1 5.06 30.16 5.28
CA MET A 1 5.60 29.08 4.43
C MET A 1 4.75 29.06 3.17
N VAL A 2 5.28 29.47 2.01
CA VAL A 2 4.50 29.50 0.76
C VAL A 2 4.38 28.05 0.27
N ILE A 3 3.17 27.49 0.34
CA ILE A 3 2.90 26.13 -0.15
C ILE A 3 2.86 26.20 -1.69
N ASN A 4 3.95 25.82 -2.35
CA ASN A 4 3.96 25.55 -3.79
C ASN A 4 3.12 24.29 -4.07
N ASN A 5 2.47 24.19 -5.23
CA ASN A 5 1.70 23.02 -5.67
C ASN A 5 2.47 21.69 -5.53
N GLU A 6 3.79 21.69 -5.77
CA GLU A 6 4.62 20.50 -5.56
C GLU A 6 4.68 20.07 -4.09
N SER A 7 4.85 21.03 -3.18
CA SER A 7 4.86 20.76 -1.74
C SER A 7 3.50 20.26 -1.27
N ARG A 8 2.40 20.80 -1.81
CA ARG A 8 1.04 20.31 -1.53
C ARG A 8 0.84 18.87 -1.99
N SER A 9 1.26 18.54 -3.20
CA SER A 9 1.20 17.18 -3.74
C SER A 9 2.00 16.19 -2.88
N LEU A 10 3.20 16.59 -2.45
CA LEU A 10 4.04 15.79 -1.54
C LEU A 10 3.32 15.48 -0.23
N TYR A 11 2.79 16.51 0.46
CA TYR A 11 2.10 16.32 1.73
C TYR A 11 0.84 15.46 1.60
N LEU A 12 0.05 15.65 0.54
CA LEU A 12 -1.14 14.82 0.30
C LEU A 12 -0.78 13.35 0.12
N ASN A 13 0.19 13.05 -0.76
CA ASN A 13 0.63 11.68 -0.98
C ASN A 13 1.19 11.05 0.30
N MET A 14 1.94 11.82 1.11
CA MET A 14 2.47 11.35 2.38
C MET A 14 1.38 11.04 3.42
N ILE A 15 0.32 11.87 3.48
CA ILE A 15 -0.85 11.60 4.33
C ILE A 15 -1.53 10.31 3.88
N PHE A 16 -1.80 10.14 2.58
CA PHE A 16 -2.42 8.92 2.05
C PHE A 16 -1.57 7.68 2.31
N GLY A 17 -0.25 7.76 2.12
CA GLY A 17 0.67 6.66 2.45
C GLY A 17 0.65 6.30 3.93
N THR A 18 0.64 7.31 4.81
CA THR A 18 0.57 7.10 6.27
C THR A 18 -0.75 6.46 6.68
N ILE A 19 -1.88 6.95 6.17
CA ILE A 19 -3.20 6.33 6.39
C ILE A 19 -3.19 4.89 5.88
N GLY A 20 -2.62 4.66 4.70
CA GLY A 20 -2.47 3.32 4.12
C GLY A 20 -1.74 2.36 5.06
N MET A 21 -0.57 2.76 5.58
CA MET A 21 0.22 1.93 6.50
C MET A 21 -0.54 1.60 7.80
N ILE A 22 -1.26 2.57 8.36
CA ILE A 22 -2.11 2.35 9.55
C ILE A 22 -3.23 1.36 9.24
N LEU A 23 -3.90 1.50 8.09
CA LEU A 23 -4.98 0.60 7.67
C LEU A 23 -4.49 -0.83 7.46
N VAL A 24 -3.28 -1.03 6.93
CA VAL A 24 -2.67 -2.37 6.84
C VAL A 24 -2.60 -3.01 8.22
N GLY A 25 -1.98 -2.32 9.18
CA GLY A 25 -1.80 -2.83 10.54
C GLY A 25 -3.13 -3.12 11.23
N LEU A 26 -4.08 -2.18 11.18
CA LEU A 26 -5.40 -2.34 11.79
C LEU A 26 -6.19 -3.49 11.14
N GLY A 27 -6.14 -3.61 9.81
CA GLY A 27 -6.79 -4.71 9.09
C GLY A 27 -6.23 -6.07 9.48
N MET A 28 -4.90 -6.17 9.61
CA MET A 28 -4.23 -7.42 9.99
C MET A 28 -4.59 -7.80 11.42
N ILE A 29 -4.52 -6.86 12.36
CA ILE A 29 -4.91 -7.09 13.76
C ILE A 29 -6.34 -7.61 13.82
N ARG A 30 -7.27 -6.94 13.11
CA ARG A 30 -8.67 -7.35 13.07
C ARG A 30 -8.86 -8.73 12.48
N TYR A 31 -8.22 -9.02 11.35
CA TYR A 31 -8.29 -10.31 10.66
C TYR A 31 -7.87 -11.47 11.57
N PHE A 32 -6.75 -11.33 12.30
CA PHE A 32 -6.27 -12.36 13.22
C PHE A 32 -7.08 -12.44 14.52
N THR A 33 -7.59 -11.31 15.02
CA THR A 33 -8.34 -11.27 16.29
C THR A 33 -9.76 -11.81 16.14
N LEU A 34 -10.42 -11.57 15.01
CA LEU A 34 -11.82 -11.95 14.76
C LEU A 34 -11.97 -13.24 13.93
N ILE A 35 -10.95 -14.11 13.95
CA ILE A 35 -10.89 -15.38 13.21
C ILE A 35 -11.24 -15.19 11.73
N TYR A 36 -10.25 -14.77 10.95
CA TYR A 36 -10.32 -14.75 9.48
C TYR A 36 -11.44 -13.85 8.92
N ASP A 37 -11.72 -12.74 9.61
CA ASP A 37 -12.74 -11.77 9.21
C ASP A 37 -12.41 -11.12 7.86
N ILE A 38 -13.30 -11.31 6.89
CA ILE A 38 -13.14 -10.79 5.53
C ILE A 38 -13.05 -9.26 5.49
N GLN A 39 -13.65 -8.56 6.46
CA GLN A 39 -13.52 -7.11 6.55
C GLN A 39 -12.10 -6.70 6.97
N GLY A 40 -11.48 -7.42 7.90
CA GLY A 40 -10.07 -7.21 8.28
C GLY A 40 -9.13 -7.41 7.10
N TYR A 41 -9.33 -8.50 6.34
CA TYR A 41 -8.57 -8.78 5.13
C TYR A 41 -8.75 -7.67 4.07
N GLY A 42 -9.99 -7.27 3.79
CA GLY A 42 -10.29 -6.18 2.86
C GLY A 42 -9.67 -4.85 3.29
N LEU A 43 -9.71 -4.52 4.58
CA LEU A 43 -9.09 -3.31 5.13
C LEU A 43 -7.58 -3.30 4.90
N SER A 44 -6.91 -4.45 5.10
CA SER A 44 -5.48 -4.60 4.82
C SER A 44 -5.14 -4.41 3.34
N ILE A 45 -5.96 -4.93 2.43
CA ILE A 45 -5.76 -4.73 0.97
C ILE A 45 -5.91 -3.25 0.59
N ILE A 46 -6.92 -2.57 1.14
CA ILE A 46 -7.11 -1.12 0.90
C ILE A 46 -5.92 -0.33 1.42
N GLY A 47 -5.46 -0.63 2.65
CA GLY A 47 -4.28 -0.01 3.24
C GLY A 47 -3.02 -0.24 2.40
N TYR A 48 -2.82 -1.47 1.90
CA TYR A 48 -1.71 -1.82 1.03
C TYR A 48 -1.75 -1.02 -0.27
N SER A 49 -2.93 -0.86 -0.88
CA SER A 49 -3.13 -0.11 -2.11
C SER A 49 -2.77 1.37 -1.96
N LEU A 50 -3.20 2.00 -0.86
CA LEU A 50 -2.85 3.39 -0.52
C LEU A 50 -1.35 3.57 -0.28
N THR A 51 -0.74 2.62 0.45
CA THR A 51 0.70 2.63 0.71
C THR A 51 1.49 2.50 -0.59
N ASN A 52 1.09 1.57 -1.47
CA ASN A 52 1.73 1.37 -2.76
C ASN A 52 1.57 2.58 -3.69
N GLY A 53 0.43 3.29 -3.63
CA GLY A 53 0.23 4.55 -4.33
C GLY A 53 1.20 5.66 -3.89
N TYR A 54 1.45 5.76 -2.57
CA TYR A 54 2.47 6.67 -2.05
C TYR A 54 3.89 6.29 -2.49
N ILE A 55 4.22 4.99 -2.44
CA ILE A 55 5.52 4.48 -2.91
C ILE A 55 5.71 4.79 -4.40
N PHE A 56 4.70 4.52 -5.24
CA PHE A 56 4.71 4.86 -6.66
C PHE A 56 5.01 6.36 -6.87
N TYR A 57 4.37 7.24 -6.11
CA TYR A 57 4.63 8.67 -6.16
C TYR A 57 6.09 9.01 -5.79
N LEU A 58 6.65 8.39 -4.75
CA LEU A 58 8.05 8.58 -4.36
C LEU A 58 9.03 8.07 -5.41
N GLU A 59 8.79 6.89 -5.98
CA GLU A 59 9.62 6.28 -7.02
C GLU A 59 9.63 7.15 -8.27
N LYS A 60 8.46 7.68 -8.64
CA LYS A 60 8.33 8.66 -9.72
C LYS A 60 9.13 9.93 -9.47
N LYS A 61 9.02 10.47 -8.26
CA LYS A 61 9.78 11.66 -7.86
C LYS A 61 11.28 11.41 -7.81
N ALA A 62 11.71 10.19 -7.53
CA ALA A 62 13.11 9.76 -7.54
C ALA A 62 13.66 9.48 -8.96
N GLY A 63 12.84 9.62 -10.01
CA GLY A 63 13.26 9.39 -11.40
C GLY A 63 13.30 7.92 -11.80
N ILE A 64 12.68 7.01 -11.03
CA ILE A 64 12.65 5.59 -11.36
C ILE A 64 11.76 5.35 -12.59
N SER A 65 12.26 4.53 -13.51
CA SER A 65 11.53 4.22 -14.74
C SER A 65 10.25 3.44 -14.46
N ASN A 66 9.20 3.71 -15.24
CA ASN A 66 7.92 2.99 -15.13
C ASN A 66 8.06 1.48 -15.22
N LYS A 67 8.99 0.98 -16.04
CA LYS A 67 9.21 -0.45 -16.21
C LYS A 67 9.61 -1.11 -14.89
N ILE A 68 10.50 -0.47 -14.13
CA ILE A 68 10.97 -0.99 -12.84
C ILE A 68 9.83 -0.99 -11.82
N ILE A 69 9.07 0.10 -11.75
CA ILE A 69 7.92 0.22 -10.84
C ILE A 69 6.84 -0.85 -11.12
N TRP A 70 6.60 -1.13 -12.40
CA TRP A 70 5.67 -2.20 -12.81
C TRP A 70 6.19 -3.59 -12.46
N VAL A 71 7.50 -3.85 -12.59
CA VAL A 71 8.10 -5.12 -12.16
C VAL A 71 7.94 -5.31 -10.65
N GLN A 72 8.24 -4.28 -9.85
CA GLN A 72 8.03 -4.33 -8.40
C GLN A 72 6.55 -4.58 -8.03
N SER A 73 5.62 -3.90 -8.71
CA SER A 73 4.19 -4.11 -8.51
C SER A 73 3.78 -5.55 -8.86
N ALA A 74 4.31 -6.11 -9.96
CA ALA A 74 4.06 -7.49 -10.34
C ALA A 74 4.60 -8.46 -9.28
N VAL A 75 5.84 -8.26 -8.81
CA VAL A 75 6.43 -9.06 -7.72
C VAL A 75 5.57 -8.99 -6.45
N GLY A 76 5.08 -7.81 -6.08
CA GLY A 76 4.20 -7.62 -4.93
C GLY A 76 2.88 -8.39 -5.06
N ILE A 77 2.22 -8.32 -6.23
CA ILE A 77 0.98 -9.07 -6.51
C ILE A 77 1.24 -10.58 -6.48
N THR A 78 2.32 -11.05 -7.12
CA THR A 78 2.68 -12.46 -7.12
C THR A 78 2.97 -12.96 -5.71
N ALA A 79 3.70 -12.19 -4.90
CA ALA A 79 3.97 -12.54 -3.50
C ALA A 79 2.66 -12.68 -2.70
N LEU A 80 1.74 -11.71 -2.84
CA LEU A 80 0.42 -11.73 -2.19
C LEU A 80 -0.39 -12.97 -2.59
N ALA A 81 -0.42 -13.30 -3.89
CA ALA A 81 -1.14 -14.46 -4.40
C ALA A 81 -0.54 -15.78 -3.88
N VAL A 82 0.79 -15.92 -3.90
CA VAL A 82 1.49 -17.11 -3.38
C VAL A 82 1.26 -17.26 -1.88
N THR A 83 1.38 -16.20 -1.09
CA THR A 83 1.12 -16.28 0.35
C THR A 83 -0.33 -16.64 0.63
N THR A 84 -1.28 -16.06 -0.11
CA THR A 84 -2.70 -16.39 0.05
C THR A 84 -2.95 -17.85 -0.25
N TYR A 85 -2.37 -18.37 -1.33
CA TYR A 85 -2.47 -19.78 -1.66
C TYR A 85 -1.91 -20.68 -0.54
N ILE A 86 -0.71 -20.39 -0.04
CA ILE A 86 -0.07 -21.20 1.02
C ILE A 86 -0.85 -21.19 2.34
N PHE A 87 -1.47 -20.08 2.72
CA PHE A 87 -2.16 -19.96 4.02
C PHE A 87 -3.62 -20.41 4.00
N TYR A 88 -4.28 -20.45 2.83
CA TYR A 88 -5.71 -20.74 2.72
C TYR A 88 -6.06 -22.05 1.98
N MET A 89 -5.11 -22.68 1.28
CA MET A 89 -5.22 -24.03 0.71
C MET A 89 -4.32 -24.98 1.47
#